data_AF-A0A1G3JFW9-F1
#
_entry.id   AF-A0A1G3JFW9-F1
#
_cell.length_a   1.000
_cell.length_b   1.000
_cell.length_c   1.000
_cell.angle_alpha   90.00
_cell.angle_beta   90.00
_cell.angle_gamma   90.00
#
_symmetry.space_group_name_H-M   'P 1'
#
loop_
_entity.id
_entity.type
_entity.pdbx_description
1 polymer ?
#
loop_
_entity_poly.entity_id
_entity_poly.type
_entity_poly.pdbx_seq_one_letter_code
_entity_poly.pdbx_strand_id
1 'polypeptide(L)'
;MALQDAAPADIRQLPIVRQRLRQVTAYRRGEIAALGKAEESKKTPGLSSLALADTPSAFHVTVIPTQPFLAIPEVSSERRDYIPIGWLEPPTVPSNLVRILPGATLWHFAILTSHMHMAWMRQIGGRLESRYRYSIGLVYNNFPWPEASVAQRAKIETLAQAVLDARALPRNATSTLADLYDPDTMPASLRKAHHDLDLAIDRLYRKAAFGSDRERVEYLFTLYQRLIDPLHSAKNRRAIRQPPSP
;
A
#
# COMPACT_ATOMS: atom_id res chain seq x y z
N MET A 1 8.07 -2.08 18.76
CA MET A 1 7.48 -3.16 19.57
C MET A 1 6.15 -2.67 20.10
N ALA A 2 5.06 -3.39 19.86
CA ALA A 2 3.75 -3.06 20.44
C ALA A 2 3.65 -3.73 21.82
N LEU A 3 3.14 -3.01 22.83
CA LEU A 3 3.13 -3.47 24.23
C LEU A 3 1.74 -3.87 24.72
N GLN A 4 0.76 -3.93 23.83
CA GLN A 4 -0.65 -4.20 24.16
C GLN A 4 -0.87 -5.54 24.89
N ASP A 5 -0.03 -6.54 24.60
CA ASP A 5 -0.13 -7.89 25.16
C ASP A 5 0.96 -8.18 26.20
N ALA A 6 1.75 -7.18 26.59
CA ALA A 6 2.83 -7.35 27.57
C ALA A 6 2.26 -7.53 28.99
N ALA A 7 2.82 -8.47 29.76
CA ALA A 7 2.35 -8.71 31.12
C ALA A 7 2.63 -7.50 32.03
N PRO A 8 1.70 -7.15 32.95
CA PRO A 8 1.92 -6.05 33.88
C PRO A 8 3.17 -6.21 34.76
N ALA A 9 3.55 -7.46 35.06
CA ALA A 9 4.77 -7.77 35.81
C ALA A 9 6.03 -7.33 35.05
N ASP A 10 6.08 -7.58 33.74
CA ASP A 10 7.21 -7.20 32.87
C ASP A 10 7.28 -5.67 32.74
N ILE A 11 6.14 -5.02 32.48
CA ILE A 11 6.07 -3.56 32.38
C ILE A 11 6.51 -2.91 33.71
N ARG A 12 6.13 -3.50 34.86
CA ARG A 12 6.48 -2.98 36.19
C ARG A 12 8.00 -2.85 36.36
N GLN A 13 8.74 -3.82 35.85
CA GLN A 13 10.20 -3.90 35.95
C GLN A 13 10.94 -2.92 35.01
N LEU A 14 10.24 -2.29 34.07
CA LEU A 14 10.81 -1.41 33.04
C LEU A 14 10.48 0.07 33.31
N PRO A 15 11.26 0.79 34.15
CA PRO A 15 10.92 2.15 34.58
C PRO A 15 10.83 3.15 33.41
N ILE A 16 11.71 3.02 32.42
CA ILE A 16 11.70 3.88 31.22
C ILE A 16 10.43 3.64 30.40
N VAL A 17 10.02 2.37 30.22
CA VAL A 17 8.79 2.03 29.48
C VAL A 17 7.57 2.60 30.19
N ARG A 18 7.49 2.48 31.52
CA ARG A 18 6.40 3.08 32.30
C ARG A 18 6.35 4.60 32.17
N GLN A 19 7.50 5.26 32.16
CA GLN A 19 7.56 6.70 31.91
C GLN A 19 7.01 7.05 30.53
N ARG A 20 7.36 6.28 29.48
CA ARG A 20 6.80 6.48 28.14
C ARG A 20 5.30 6.25 28.09
N LEU A 21 4.77 5.22 28.74
CA LEU A 21 3.32 4.99 28.83
C LEU A 21 2.59 6.16 29.50
N ARG A 22 3.14 6.71 30.59
CA ARG A 22 2.59 7.91 31.23
C ARG A 22 2.60 9.12 30.29
N GLN A 23 3.68 9.32 29.53
CA GLN A 23 3.74 10.38 28.52
C GLN A 23 2.70 10.19 27.42
N VAL A 24 2.47 8.95 26.97
CA VAL A 24 1.42 8.64 25.98
C VAL A 24 0.03 8.98 26.53
N THR A 25 -0.28 8.61 27.78
CA THR A 25 -1.55 8.99 28.43
C THR A 25 -1.69 10.51 28.52
N ALA A 26 -0.67 11.21 29.01
CA ALA A 26 -0.69 12.67 29.15
C ALA A 26 -0.88 13.38 27.79
N TYR A 27 -0.17 12.94 26.75
CA TYR A 27 -0.33 13.47 25.40
C TYR A 27 -1.75 13.21 24.85
N ARG A 28 -2.27 11.99 25.04
CA ARG A 28 -3.63 11.62 24.59
C ARG A 28 -4.74 12.40 25.29
N ARG A 29 -4.48 12.86 26.53
CA ARG A 29 -5.32 13.77 27.32
C ARG A 29 -5.11 15.25 27.02
N GLY A 30 -4.16 15.60 26.16
CA GLY A 30 -3.83 17.00 25.83
C GLY A 30 -3.06 17.74 26.92
N GLU A 31 -2.49 17.04 27.89
CA GLU A 31 -1.77 17.63 29.03
C GLU A 31 -0.36 18.11 28.63
N ILE A 32 0.26 17.46 27.63
CA ILE A 32 1.60 17.77 27.12
C ILE A 32 1.59 17.90 25.60
N ALA A 33 2.56 18.63 25.04
CA ALA A 33 2.74 18.73 23.60
C ALA A 33 3.25 17.41 22.99
N ALA A 34 3.15 17.27 21.66
CA ALA A 34 3.77 16.17 20.95
C ALA A 34 5.29 16.18 21.17
N LEU A 35 5.92 15.00 21.21
CA LEU A 35 7.36 14.88 21.45
C LEU A 35 8.15 15.74 20.45
N GLY A 36 9.03 16.60 20.96
CA GLY A 36 9.85 17.51 20.15
C GLY A 36 9.12 18.76 19.64
N LYS A 37 7.91 19.05 20.16
CA LYS A 37 7.17 20.28 19.87
C LYS A 37 7.08 21.17 21.11
N ALA A 38 6.93 22.47 20.88
CA ALA A 38 6.81 23.47 21.93
C ALA A 38 5.49 23.34 22.70
N GLU A 39 5.46 23.77 23.97
CA GLU A 39 4.29 23.60 24.85
C GLU A 39 3.04 24.34 24.33
N GLU A 40 3.22 25.44 23.61
CA GLU A 40 2.15 26.21 22.98
C GLU A 40 1.47 25.45 21.84
N SER A 41 2.10 24.38 21.32
CA SER A 41 1.55 23.54 20.26
C SER A 41 0.64 22.41 20.75
N LYS A 42 0.33 22.38 22.05
CA LYS A 42 -0.65 21.45 22.64
C LYS A 42 -1.96 21.52 21.86
N LYS A 43 -2.48 20.34 21.53
CA LYS A 43 -3.74 20.19 20.81
C LYS A 43 -4.83 19.78 21.77
N THR A 44 -6.02 20.36 21.61
CA THR A 44 -7.23 19.84 22.25
C THR A 44 -7.45 18.41 21.77
N PRO A 45 -7.53 17.42 22.67
CA PRO A 45 -7.67 16.03 22.27
C PRO A 45 -9.09 15.78 21.73
N GLY A 46 -9.19 15.04 20.64
CA GLY A 46 -10.47 14.53 20.15
C GLY A 46 -10.97 13.35 21.00
N LEU A 47 -12.25 12.98 20.84
CA LEU A 47 -12.90 11.89 21.59
C LEU A 47 -12.13 10.55 21.50
N SER A 48 -11.64 10.19 20.31
CA SER A 48 -10.85 8.98 20.10
C SER A 48 -9.52 9.01 20.86
N SER A 49 -8.83 10.17 20.89
CA SER A 49 -7.58 10.33 21.62
C SER A 49 -7.80 10.15 23.12
N LEU A 50 -8.86 10.75 23.66
CA LEU A 50 -9.24 10.59 25.07
C LEU A 50 -9.53 9.15 25.43
N ALA A 51 -10.34 8.45 24.63
CA ALA A 51 -10.66 7.03 24.87
C ALA A 51 -9.41 6.15 24.86
N LEU A 52 -8.43 6.44 23.99
CA LEU A 52 -7.17 5.72 23.94
C LEU A 52 -6.22 6.06 25.11
N ALA A 53 -6.46 7.12 25.87
CA ALA A 53 -5.62 7.45 27.02
C ALA A 53 -5.65 6.35 28.10
N ASP A 54 -6.74 5.58 28.16
CA ASP A 54 -6.94 4.47 29.09
C ASP A 54 -6.20 3.19 28.67
N THR A 55 -5.76 3.10 27.41
CA THR A 55 -4.97 1.98 26.86
C THR A 55 -3.62 2.46 26.28
N PRO A 56 -2.73 3.02 27.11
CA PRO A 56 -1.49 3.67 26.64
C PRO A 56 -0.47 2.71 26.03
N SER A 57 -0.58 1.40 26.27
CA SER A 57 0.29 0.37 25.69
C SER A 57 -0.11 -0.05 24.28
N ALA A 58 -1.34 0.28 23.84
CA ALA A 58 -1.87 -0.06 22.53
C ALA A 58 -1.73 1.11 21.53
N PHE A 59 -1.47 0.78 20.27
CA PHE A 59 -1.58 1.74 19.16
C PHE A 59 -3.05 2.06 18.86
N HIS A 60 -3.31 3.23 18.26
CA HIS A 60 -4.66 3.61 17.83
C HIS A 60 -5.20 2.64 16.77
N VAL A 61 -4.38 2.27 15.79
CA VAL A 61 -4.71 1.27 14.77
C VAL A 61 -3.83 0.06 15.02
N THR A 62 -4.45 -1.07 15.34
CA THR A 62 -3.79 -2.33 15.74
C THR A 62 -3.75 -3.34 14.60
N VAL A 63 -3.30 -2.91 13.41
CA VAL A 63 -2.98 -3.86 12.34
C VAL A 63 -1.54 -4.30 12.53
N ILE A 64 -1.34 -5.38 13.30
CA ILE A 64 -0.03 -5.97 13.55
C ILE A 64 0.06 -7.30 12.79
N PRO A 65 0.88 -7.37 11.74
CA PRO A 65 1.06 -8.60 10.98
C PRO A 65 1.72 -9.68 11.83
N THR A 66 1.15 -10.89 11.78
CA THR A 66 1.72 -12.10 12.41
C THR A 66 2.43 -13.00 11.40
N GLN A 67 2.45 -12.61 10.13
CA GLN A 67 3.06 -13.33 9.01
C GLN A 67 3.69 -12.33 8.02
N PRO A 68 4.58 -12.76 7.11
CA PRO A 68 5.12 -11.91 6.05
C PRO A 68 4.04 -11.17 5.27
N PHE A 69 4.31 -9.91 4.94
CA PHE A 69 3.36 -9.02 4.28
C PHE A 69 4.06 -8.13 3.27
N LEU A 70 3.38 -7.84 2.16
CA LEU A 70 3.87 -6.87 1.19
C LEU A 70 3.50 -5.46 1.66
N ALA A 71 4.50 -4.59 1.78
CA ALA A 71 4.37 -3.21 2.20
C ALA A 71 4.31 -2.28 0.98
N ILE A 72 3.29 -1.42 0.95
CA ILE A 72 3.00 -0.47 -0.12
C ILE A 72 2.96 0.93 0.50
N PRO A 73 3.92 1.83 0.22
CA PRO A 73 3.91 3.18 0.76
C PRO A 73 2.63 3.96 0.39
N GLU A 74 2.00 4.62 1.36
CA GLU A 74 0.83 5.48 1.10
C GLU A 74 1.27 6.70 0.27
N VAL A 75 2.36 7.36 0.63
CA VAL A 75 2.87 8.53 -0.10
C VAL A 75 4.25 8.24 -0.67
N SER A 76 4.43 8.50 -1.96
CA SER A 76 5.74 8.35 -2.63
C SER A 76 5.92 9.39 -3.73
N SER A 77 7.19 9.68 -4.07
CA SER A 77 7.54 10.66 -5.11
C SER A 77 6.92 10.28 -6.45
N GLU A 78 6.32 11.26 -7.09
CA GLU A 78 5.74 11.20 -8.42
C GLU A 78 6.78 11.06 -9.53
N ARG A 79 8.05 11.39 -9.26
CA ARG A 79 9.15 11.20 -10.23
C ARG A 79 9.39 9.73 -10.55
N ARG A 80 9.00 8.80 -9.68
CA ARG A 80 9.29 7.37 -9.85
C ARG A 80 8.34 6.73 -10.84
N ASP A 81 8.88 5.89 -11.72
CA ASP A 81 8.08 5.11 -12.67
C ASP A 81 7.23 4.03 -11.97
N TYR A 82 7.68 3.58 -10.79
CA TYR A 82 6.99 2.58 -9.96
C TYR A 82 7.00 3.02 -8.49
N ILE A 83 5.90 2.77 -7.77
CA ILE A 83 5.91 2.86 -6.32
C ILE A 83 6.80 1.73 -5.78
N PRO A 84 7.88 2.03 -5.01
CA PRO A 84 8.72 0.98 -4.47
C PRO A 84 7.99 0.23 -3.36
N ILE A 85 7.60 -1.00 -3.65
CA ILE A 85 6.98 -1.93 -2.69
C ILE A 85 7.93 -3.09 -2.39
N GLY A 86 7.79 -3.72 -1.22
CA GLY A 86 8.64 -4.83 -0.81
C GLY A 86 8.05 -5.61 0.36
N TRP A 87 8.46 -6.87 0.51
CA TRP A 87 8.04 -7.68 1.66
C TRP A 87 8.75 -7.23 2.92
N LEU A 88 7.99 -7.25 4.01
CA LEU A 88 8.47 -7.12 5.37
C LEU A 88 7.93 -8.29 6.17
N GLU A 89 8.58 -8.60 7.28
CA GLU A 89 8.22 -9.73 8.14
C GLU A 89 8.07 -9.26 9.59
N PRO A 90 7.27 -9.97 10.40
CA PRO A 90 7.31 -9.82 11.85
C PRO A 90 8.76 -9.94 12.36
N PRO A 91 9.16 -9.15 13.38
CA PRO A 91 8.33 -8.34 14.26
C PRO A 91 8.11 -6.89 13.78
N THR A 92 8.27 -6.61 12.49
CA THR A 92 8.11 -5.26 11.93
C THR A 92 6.66 -4.77 12.08
N VAL A 93 6.47 -3.61 12.70
CA VAL A 93 5.15 -2.98 12.87
C VAL A 93 4.99 -1.85 11.85
N PRO A 94 4.10 -1.99 10.84
CA PRO A 94 3.87 -0.94 9.85
C PRO A 94 3.18 0.26 10.49
N SER A 95 3.56 1.47 10.07
CA SER A 95 2.82 2.69 10.43
C SER A 95 1.57 2.85 9.55
N ASN A 96 0.72 3.81 9.90
CA ASN A 96 -0.47 4.14 9.10
C ASN A 96 -0.13 4.67 7.69
N LEU A 97 1.12 5.06 7.43
CA LEU A 97 1.61 5.55 6.14
C LEU A 97 2.04 4.44 5.18
N VAL A 98 1.79 3.19 5.54
CA VAL A 98 2.03 2.01 4.71
C VAL A 98 0.77 1.17 4.66
N ARG A 99 0.36 0.79 3.45
CA ARG A 99 -0.66 -0.25 3.25
C ARG A 99 0.02 -1.60 3.26
N ILE A 100 -0.63 -2.59 3.83
CA ILE A 100 -0.11 -3.95 3.87
C ILE A 100 -1.01 -4.88 3.09
N LEU A 101 -0.40 -5.88 2.45
CA LEU A 101 -1.08 -7.00 1.82
C LEU A 101 -0.53 -8.30 2.41
N PRO A 102 -1.22 -8.88 3.41
CA PRO A 102 -0.88 -10.20 3.94
C PRO A 102 -1.08 -11.28 2.87
N GLY A 103 -0.27 -12.35 2.88
CA GLY A 103 -0.41 -13.45 1.92
C GLY A 103 -0.13 -13.06 0.47
N ALA A 104 0.56 -11.93 0.25
CA ALA A 104 0.94 -11.47 -1.08
C ALA A 104 1.90 -12.47 -1.74
N THR A 105 1.57 -12.86 -2.97
CA THR A 105 2.41 -13.70 -3.83
C THR A 105 3.20 -12.86 -4.83
N LEU A 106 4.15 -13.49 -5.55
CA LEU A 106 4.87 -12.84 -6.65
C LEU A 106 3.92 -12.28 -7.72
N TRP A 107 2.77 -12.93 -7.97
CA TRP A 107 1.73 -12.41 -8.85
C TRP A 107 1.20 -11.04 -8.39
N HIS A 108 0.95 -10.87 -7.09
CA HIS A 108 0.47 -9.59 -6.56
C HIS A 108 1.53 -8.51 -6.72
N PHE A 109 2.77 -8.81 -6.37
CA PHE A 109 3.88 -7.88 -6.58
C PHE A 109 4.03 -7.49 -8.05
N ALA A 110 4.02 -8.47 -8.95
CA ALA A 110 4.14 -8.29 -10.39
C ALA A 110 3.15 -7.25 -10.92
N ILE A 111 1.86 -7.44 -10.61
CA ILE A 111 0.81 -6.54 -11.08
C ILE A 111 0.95 -5.17 -10.43
N LEU A 112 1.18 -5.11 -9.11
CA LEU A 112 1.26 -3.84 -8.39
C LEU A 112 2.49 -3.00 -8.73
N THR A 113 3.55 -3.62 -9.27
CA THR A 113 4.73 -2.92 -9.81
C THR A 113 4.75 -2.86 -11.34
N SER A 114 3.61 -3.02 -12.01
CA SER A 114 3.54 -2.89 -13.46
C SER A 114 3.22 -1.47 -13.90
N HIS A 115 3.64 -1.09 -15.10
CA HIS A 115 3.19 0.13 -15.78
C HIS A 115 1.67 0.19 -15.91
N MET A 116 1.00 -0.95 -16.10
CA MET A 116 -0.47 -0.99 -16.16
C MET A 116 -1.11 -0.51 -14.85
N HIS A 117 -0.65 -1.03 -13.72
CA HIS A 117 -1.14 -0.60 -12.41
C HIS A 117 -0.70 0.83 -12.06
N MET A 118 0.52 1.20 -12.44
CA MET A 118 1.02 2.56 -12.23
C MET A 118 0.25 3.60 -13.04
N ALA A 119 -0.14 3.31 -14.27
CA ALA A 119 -1.00 4.17 -15.09
C ALA A 119 -2.37 4.36 -14.43
N TRP A 120 -2.97 3.29 -13.90
CA TRP A 120 -4.22 3.37 -13.13
C TRP A 120 -4.06 4.20 -11.85
N MET A 121 -3.02 3.94 -11.07
CA MET A 121 -2.73 4.67 -9.84
C MET A 121 -2.52 6.16 -10.11
N ARG A 122 -1.81 6.53 -11.18
CA ARG A 122 -1.58 7.94 -11.56
C ARG A 122 -2.88 8.67 -11.89
N GLN A 123 -3.82 7.99 -12.52
CA GLN A 123 -5.09 8.55 -12.99
C GLN A 123 -6.17 8.61 -11.91
N ILE A 124 -6.28 7.57 -11.08
CA ILE A 124 -7.40 7.38 -10.12
C ILE A 124 -6.98 7.64 -8.67
N GLY A 125 -5.70 7.48 -8.37
CA GLY A 125 -5.16 7.68 -7.04
C GLY A 125 -5.25 9.13 -6.59
N GLY A 126 -5.31 9.34 -5.28
CA GLY A 126 -5.17 10.67 -4.70
C GLY A 126 -3.75 11.19 -4.83
N ARG A 127 -3.54 12.45 -4.44
CA ARG A 127 -2.22 13.06 -4.35
C ARG A 127 -2.02 13.79 -3.03
N LEU A 128 -0.77 13.91 -2.60
CA LEU A 128 -0.35 14.89 -1.61
C LEU A 128 0.47 15.95 -2.36
N GLU A 129 -0.13 17.10 -2.61
CA GLU A 129 0.33 18.03 -3.66
C GLU A 129 0.42 17.28 -4.99
N SER A 130 1.63 17.02 -5.50
CA SER A 130 1.86 16.23 -6.71
C SER A 130 2.28 14.78 -6.42
N ARG A 131 2.66 14.44 -5.19
CA ARG A 131 3.14 13.11 -4.80
C ARG A 131 2.03 12.08 -4.91
N TYR A 132 2.38 10.86 -5.32
CA TYR A 132 1.44 9.75 -5.33
C TYR A 132 0.87 9.52 -3.94
N ARG A 133 -0.46 9.31 -3.85
CA ARG A 133 -1.13 8.87 -2.63
C ARG A 133 -1.95 7.61 -2.87
N TYR A 134 -1.37 6.47 -2.50
CA TYR A 134 -1.96 5.16 -2.69
C TYR A 134 -3.12 4.91 -1.72
N SER A 135 -4.25 4.45 -2.26
CA SER A 135 -5.45 4.12 -1.49
C SER A 135 -5.95 2.73 -1.86
N ILE A 136 -6.22 1.90 -0.85
CA ILE A 136 -6.83 0.58 -1.07
C ILE A 136 -8.19 0.74 -1.74
N GLY A 137 -9.04 1.65 -1.22
CA GLY A 137 -10.41 1.82 -1.70
C GLY A 137 -10.54 2.48 -3.07
N LEU A 138 -9.59 3.34 -3.47
CA LEU A 138 -9.66 4.02 -4.78
C LEU A 138 -8.86 3.30 -5.86
N VAL A 139 -7.65 2.83 -5.52
CA VAL A 139 -6.71 2.27 -6.49
C VAL A 139 -6.85 0.75 -6.55
N TYR A 140 -6.52 0.04 -5.46
CA TYR A 140 -6.44 -1.42 -5.46
C TYR A 140 -7.79 -2.10 -5.72
N ASN A 141 -8.83 -1.70 -4.97
CA ASN A 141 -10.15 -2.35 -5.04
C ASN A 141 -10.84 -2.15 -6.38
N ASN A 142 -10.56 -1.04 -7.08
CA ASN A 142 -11.19 -0.70 -8.35
C ASN A 142 -10.30 -1.01 -9.56
N PHE A 143 -9.09 -1.52 -9.35
CA PHE A 143 -8.19 -1.88 -10.43
C PHE A 143 -8.76 -3.07 -11.23
N PRO A 144 -8.94 -2.94 -12.56
CA PRO A 144 -9.34 -4.06 -13.41
C PRO A 144 -8.19 -5.07 -13.55
N TRP A 145 -8.21 -6.11 -12.71
CA TRP A 145 -7.22 -7.18 -12.74
C TRP A 145 -7.28 -7.96 -14.05
N PRO A 146 -6.12 -8.41 -14.59
CA PRO A 146 -6.12 -9.21 -15.80
C PRO A 146 -6.47 -10.67 -15.49
N GLU A 147 -7.09 -11.33 -16.47
CA GLU A 147 -7.19 -12.79 -16.46
C GLU A 147 -5.88 -13.41 -16.97
N ALA A 148 -5.48 -14.53 -16.36
CA ALA A 148 -4.27 -15.25 -16.76
C ALA A 148 -4.44 -16.76 -16.53
N SER A 149 -4.00 -17.54 -17.52
CA SER A 149 -3.81 -18.99 -17.34
C SER A 149 -2.71 -19.30 -16.33
N VAL A 150 -2.69 -20.53 -15.82
CA VAL A 150 -1.65 -21.01 -14.88
C VAL A 150 -0.24 -20.81 -15.45
N ALA A 151 -0.02 -21.12 -16.74
CA ALA A 151 1.26 -20.95 -17.40
C ALA A 151 1.67 -19.47 -17.52
N GLN A 152 0.73 -18.59 -17.85
CA GLN A 152 0.99 -17.14 -17.90
C GLN A 152 1.33 -16.59 -16.51
N ARG A 153 0.61 -17.03 -15.47
CA ARG A 153 0.85 -16.63 -14.08
C ARG A 153 2.24 -17.05 -13.63
N ALA A 154 2.64 -18.30 -13.87
CA ALA A 154 3.98 -18.80 -13.55
C ALA A 154 5.09 -18.01 -14.26
N LYS A 155 4.87 -17.67 -15.54
CA LYS A 155 5.81 -16.82 -16.30
C LYS A 155 5.95 -15.43 -15.69
N ILE A 156 4.85 -14.80 -15.30
CA ILE A 156 4.86 -13.47 -14.67
C ILE A 156 5.51 -13.51 -13.30
N GLU A 157 5.28 -14.56 -12.51
CA GLU A 157 5.96 -14.76 -11.23
C GLU A 157 7.47 -14.91 -11.40
N THR A 158 7.93 -15.58 -12.46
CA THR A 158 9.36 -15.65 -12.81
C THR A 158 9.95 -14.28 -13.13
N LEU A 159 9.23 -13.45 -13.90
CA LEU A 159 9.68 -12.08 -14.24
C LEU A 159 9.66 -11.17 -13.01
N ALA A 160 8.68 -11.32 -12.13
CA ALA A 160 8.63 -10.64 -10.85
C ALA A 160 9.81 -11.02 -9.94
N GLN A 161 10.19 -12.29 -9.92
CA GLN A 161 11.40 -12.72 -9.22
C GLN A 161 12.65 -12.06 -9.81
N ALA A 162 12.76 -11.96 -11.14
CA ALA A 162 13.88 -11.27 -11.78
C ALA A 162 13.99 -9.78 -11.38
N VAL A 163 12.86 -9.10 -11.11
CA VAL A 163 12.86 -7.75 -10.54
C VAL A 163 13.46 -7.73 -9.13
N LEU A 164 13.10 -8.69 -8.28
CA LEU A 164 13.65 -8.81 -6.93
C LEU A 164 15.15 -9.17 -6.96
N ASP A 165 15.54 -10.09 -7.83
CA ASP A 165 16.94 -10.49 -8.02
C ASP A 165 17.77 -9.30 -8.50
N ALA A 166 17.23 -8.48 -9.42
CA ALA A 166 17.89 -7.27 -9.88
C ALA A 166 18.08 -6.23 -8.76
N ARG A 167 17.16 -6.14 -7.79
CA ARG A 167 17.34 -5.31 -6.59
C ARG A 167 18.44 -5.88 -5.69
N ALA A 168 18.50 -7.20 -5.55
CA ALA A 168 19.41 -7.92 -4.66
C ALA A 168 20.85 -8.12 -5.19
N LEU A 169 21.16 -7.64 -6.40
CA LEU A 169 22.52 -7.76 -6.96
C LEU A 169 23.58 -7.16 -6.02
N PRO A 170 24.77 -7.77 -5.87
CA PRO A 170 25.78 -7.33 -4.90
C PRO A 170 26.16 -5.84 -5.00
N ARG A 171 26.21 -5.29 -6.21
CA ARG A 171 26.51 -3.86 -6.45
C ARG A 171 25.45 -2.90 -5.90
N ASN A 172 24.26 -3.39 -5.57
CA ASN A 172 23.15 -2.64 -5.01
C ASN A 172 23.01 -2.84 -3.49
N ALA A 173 23.92 -3.60 -2.85
CA ALA A 173 23.76 -4.02 -1.45
C ALA A 173 23.66 -2.84 -0.46
N THR A 174 24.25 -1.69 -0.78
CA THR A 174 24.17 -0.46 0.03
C THR A 174 23.09 0.52 -0.44
N SER A 175 22.41 0.23 -1.56
CA SER A 175 21.38 1.10 -2.13
C SER A 175 20.04 0.90 -1.42
N THR A 176 19.37 2.00 -1.12
CA THR A 176 17.99 1.96 -0.64
C THR A 176 17.01 1.77 -1.81
N LEU A 177 15.75 1.41 -1.52
CA LEU A 177 14.70 1.42 -2.54
C LEU A 177 14.49 2.82 -3.15
N ALA A 178 14.82 3.90 -2.43
CA ALA A 178 14.76 5.24 -2.99
C ALA A 178 15.81 5.44 -4.09
N ASP A 179 17.04 4.96 -3.87
CA ASP A 179 18.15 5.05 -4.83
C ASP A 179 17.91 4.15 -6.04
N LEU A 180 17.40 2.94 -5.82
CA LEU A 180 17.13 1.97 -6.88
C LEU A 180 15.98 2.37 -7.81
N TYR A 181 15.08 3.24 -7.34
CA TYR A 181 13.90 3.67 -8.09
C TYR A 181 13.89 5.18 -8.40
N ASP A 182 14.98 5.90 -8.15
CA ASP A 182 15.13 7.22 -8.72
C ASP A 182 15.42 7.07 -10.23
N PRO A 183 14.69 7.78 -11.12
CA PRO A 183 14.87 7.65 -12.57
C PRO A 183 16.30 7.85 -13.05
N ASP A 184 17.06 8.72 -12.38
CA ASP A 184 18.41 9.10 -12.78
C ASP A 184 19.45 8.05 -12.36
N THR A 185 19.18 7.28 -11.29
CA THR A 185 20.12 6.29 -10.74
C THR A 185 19.65 4.84 -10.87
N MET A 186 18.41 4.59 -11.34
CA MET A 186 17.86 3.25 -11.47
C MET A 186 18.77 2.36 -12.33
N PRO A 187 19.31 1.25 -11.78
CA PRO A 187 20.24 0.40 -12.50
C PRO A 187 19.63 -0.19 -13.77
N ALA A 188 20.41 -0.26 -14.85
CA ALA A 188 19.94 -0.78 -16.15
C ALA A 188 19.33 -2.20 -16.05
N SER A 189 19.87 -3.07 -15.19
CA SER A 189 19.32 -4.41 -14.97
C SER A 189 17.92 -4.37 -14.37
N LEU A 190 17.67 -3.45 -13.43
CA LEU A 190 16.36 -3.31 -12.78
C LEU A 190 15.35 -2.71 -13.76
N ARG A 191 15.76 -1.70 -14.53
CA ARG A 191 14.94 -1.13 -15.60
C ARG A 191 14.57 -2.18 -16.64
N LYS A 192 15.53 -3.02 -17.05
CA LYS A 192 15.27 -4.14 -17.96
C LYS A 192 14.30 -5.16 -17.37
N ALA A 193 14.48 -5.55 -16.10
CA ALA A 193 13.59 -6.51 -15.44
C ALA A 193 12.13 -6.01 -15.39
N HIS A 194 11.92 -4.72 -15.06
CA HIS A 194 10.59 -4.12 -15.13
C HIS A 194 10.04 -4.05 -16.55
N HIS A 195 10.85 -3.65 -17.53
CA HIS A 195 10.42 -3.61 -18.92
C HIS A 195 9.93 -4.99 -19.43
N ASP A 196 10.68 -6.04 -19.14
CA ASP A 196 10.31 -7.41 -19.53
C ASP A 196 9.02 -7.87 -18.80
N LEU A 197 8.85 -7.48 -17.53
CA LEU A 197 7.64 -7.72 -16.75
C LEU A 197 6.42 -6.97 -17.33
N ASP A 198 6.58 -5.69 -17.66
CA ASP A 198 5.52 -4.84 -18.20
C ASP A 198 5.03 -5.36 -19.55
N LEU A 199 5.95 -5.75 -20.44
CA LEU A 199 5.58 -6.37 -21.71
C LEU A 199 4.76 -7.65 -21.53
N ALA A 200 5.07 -8.45 -20.50
CA ALA A 200 4.33 -9.67 -20.20
C ALA A 200 2.93 -9.37 -19.63
N ILE A 201 2.81 -8.37 -18.77
CA ILE A 201 1.53 -7.95 -18.18
C ILE A 201 0.64 -7.26 -19.21
N ASP A 202 1.17 -6.34 -20.02
CA ASP A 202 0.44 -5.69 -21.12
C ASP A 202 -0.22 -6.73 -22.04
N ARG A 203 0.50 -7.84 -22.31
CA ARG A 203 0.01 -8.97 -23.13
C ARG A 203 -1.14 -9.76 -22.51
N LEU A 204 -1.36 -9.66 -21.19
CA LEU A 204 -2.55 -10.24 -20.56
C LEU A 204 -3.81 -9.43 -20.88
N TYR A 205 -3.67 -8.12 -21.04
CA TYR A 205 -4.78 -7.23 -21.34
C TYR A 205 -5.13 -7.29 -22.83
N ARG A 206 -4.13 -7.22 -23.72
CA ARG A 206 -4.36 -7.37 -25.16
C ARG A 206 -3.07 -7.71 -25.91
N LYS A 207 -3.22 -8.22 -27.14
CA LYS A 207 -2.08 -8.57 -28.01
C LYS A 207 -1.29 -7.37 -28.53
N ALA A 208 -1.98 -6.26 -28.80
CA ALA A 208 -1.35 -5.04 -29.32
C ALA A 208 -0.60 -4.30 -28.20
N ALA A 209 0.61 -3.82 -28.49
CA ALA A 209 1.39 -3.03 -27.54
C ALA A 209 0.66 -1.75 -27.14
N PHE A 210 0.86 -1.29 -25.90
CA PHE A 210 0.38 0.02 -25.45
C PHE A 210 1.45 1.08 -25.71
N GLY A 211 1.10 2.12 -26.46
CA GLY A 211 2.00 3.21 -26.81
C GLY A 211 2.13 4.29 -25.73
N SER A 212 1.21 4.36 -24.76
CA SER A 212 1.23 5.37 -23.70
C SER A 212 0.43 4.97 -22.47
N ASP A 213 0.65 5.64 -21.34
CA ASP A 213 -0.16 5.50 -20.13
C ASP A 213 -1.63 5.88 -20.39
N ARG A 214 -1.88 6.86 -21.26
CA ARG A 214 -3.24 7.23 -21.69
C ARG A 214 -3.97 6.03 -22.31
N GLU A 215 -3.31 5.33 -23.21
CA GLU A 215 -3.91 4.17 -23.89
C GLU A 215 -4.17 3.02 -22.91
N ARG A 216 -3.27 2.80 -21.94
CA ARG A 216 -3.47 1.84 -20.84
C ARG A 216 -4.72 2.19 -20.04
N VAL A 217 -4.84 3.46 -19.65
CA VAL A 217 -5.97 3.96 -18.85
C VAL A 217 -7.30 3.84 -19.61
N GLU A 218 -7.36 4.22 -20.89
CA GLU A 218 -8.56 4.10 -21.72
C GLU A 218 -9.02 2.63 -21.82
N TYR A 219 -8.08 1.71 -21.98
CA TYR A 219 -8.36 0.28 -21.98
C TYR A 219 -8.88 -0.21 -20.62
N LEU A 220 -8.22 0.18 -19.52
CA LEU A 220 -8.64 -0.18 -18.16
C LEU A 220 -10.02 0.37 -17.83
N PHE A 221 -10.37 1.60 -18.24
CA PHE A 221 -11.73 2.12 -18.07
C PHE A 221 -12.78 1.29 -18.81
N THR A 222 -12.44 0.82 -20.02
CA THR A 222 -13.32 -0.08 -20.78
C THR A 222 -13.55 -1.40 -20.03
N LEU A 223 -12.49 -1.98 -19.45
CA LEU A 223 -12.62 -3.18 -18.62
C LEU A 223 -13.41 -2.92 -17.35
N TYR A 224 -13.12 -1.81 -16.66
CA TYR A 224 -13.82 -1.41 -15.45
C TYR A 224 -15.32 -1.29 -15.72
N GLN A 225 -15.71 -0.60 -16.81
CA GLN A 225 -17.12 -0.46 -17.21
C GLN A 225 -17.80 -1.82 -17.36
N ARG A 226 -17.16 -2.77 -18.06
CA ARG A 226 -17.69 -4.13 -18.22
C ARG A 226 -17.87 -4.88 -16.90
N LEU A 227 -17.00 -4.63 -15.92
CA LEU A 227 -17.11 -5.24 -14.58
C LEU A 227 -18.27 -4.63 -13.77
N ILE A 228 -18.60 -3.36 -13.97
CA ILE A 228 -19.68 -2.67 -13.23
C ILE A 228 -21.05 -2.74 -13.91
N ASP A 229 -21.14 -2.94 -15.22
CA ASP A 229 -22.41 -3.01 -15.97
C ASP A 229 -23.41 -4.06 -15.42
N PRO A 230 -22.98 -5.28 -15.03
CA PRO A 230 -23.86 -6.26 -14.40
C PRO A 230 -24.42 -5.78 -13.05
N LEU A 231 -23.66 -4.98 -12.29
CA LEU A 231 -24.07 -4.47 -10.99
C LEU A 231 -25.14 -3.37 -11.11
N HIS A 232 -25.01 -2.50 -12.12
CA HIS A 232 -26.00 -1.46 -12.40
C HIS A 232 -27.31 -2.05 -12.92
N SER A 233 -27.24 -3.02 -13.82
CA SER A 233 -28.43 -3.72 -14.32
C SER A 233 -29.14 -4.55 -13.24
N ALA A 234 -28.40 -5.14 -12.28
CA ALA A 234 -28.97 -5.84 -11.13
C ALA A 234 -29.65 -4.90 -10.11
N LYS A 235 -29.07 -3.72 -9.83
CA LYS A 235 -29.70 -2.70 -8.98
C LYS A 235 -31.00 -2.18 -9.57
N ASN A 236 -31.03 -1.93 -10.88
CA ASN A 236 -32.25 -1.49 -11.58
C ASN A 236 -33.35 -2.56 -11.53
N ARG A 237 -33.00 -3.85 -11.66
CA ARG A 237 -33.98 -4.96 -11.50
C ARG A 237 -34.54 -5.09 -10.09
N ARG A 238 -33.79 -4.72 -9.04
CA ARG A 238 -34.29 -4.71 -7.65
C ARG A 238 -35.20 -3.51 -7.37
N ALA A 239 -34.90 -2.33 -7.91
CA ALA A 239 -35.73 -1.14 -7.78
C ALA A 239 -37.11 -1.31 -8.46
N ILE A 240 -37.16 -1.99 -9.61
CA ILE A 240 -38.42 -2.27 -10.33
C ILE A 240 -39.30 -3.32 -9.61
N ARG A 241 -38.72 -4.13 -8.71
CA ARG A 241 -39.43 -5.20 -8.00
C ARG A 241 -39.96 -4.81 -6.61
N GLN A 242 -39.68 -3.60 -6.13
CA GLN A 242 -40.32 -3.11 -4.91
C GLN A 242 -41.68 -2.51 -5.29
N PRO A 243 -42.81 -3.01 -4.75
CA PRO A 243 -44.10 -2.36 -4.95
C PRO A 243 -44.06 -0.96 -4.32
N PRO A 244 -44.80 0.03 -4.85
CA PRO A 244 -44.89 1.34 -4.23
C PRO A 244 -45.35 1.18 -2.78
N SER A 245 -44.64 1.81 -1.85
CA SER A 245 -45.01 1.84 -0.43
C SER A 245 -46.38 2.52 -0.26
N PRO A 246 -47.20 2.04 0.70
CA PRO A 246 -48.58 2.50 0.90
C PRO A 246 -48.69 3.97 1.32
#